data_AF-A0A963VJ57-F1
#
_entry.id   AF-A0A963VJ57-F1
#
_cell.length_a   1.000
_cell.length_b   1.000
_cell.length_c   1.000
_cell.angle_alpha   90.00
_cell.angle_beta   90.00
_cell.angle_gamma   90.00
#
_symmetry.space_group_name_H-M   'P 1'
#
loop_
_entity.id
_entity.type
_entity.pdbx_description
1 polymer ?
#
loop_
_entity_poly.entity_id
_entity_poly.type
_entity_poly.pdbx_seq_one_letter_code
_entity_poly.pdbx_strand_id
1 'polypeptide(L)'
;MSQPRATLREPARDIDIIHTTELLVVGSGPGGLAAALAAARAGVQVTLVERFGCFGGNLTVVGVEGFAWYRHAQTVEADGIGREFEERAKAMGAAVPESQSLSYEIDSEGFKLVADALVQEAGIHPMLHRMFVAPIMDGGAITGIIVESKAGREAICAQRVIDATGDADVAYRAGAPTRTTPVEQMQAASVMFHLAGVDKQAFMAGVRQDPQTYRDWGTGEWVIETSGKEDAMFS
;
A
#
# COMPACT_ATOMS: atom_id res chain seq x y z
N MET A 1 -22.63 24.86 2.26
CA MET A 1 -22.54 25.20 0.83
C MET A 1 -21.09 25.60 0.55
N SER A 2 -20.37 24.86 -0.30
CA SER A 2 -19.00 25.21 -0.68
C SER A 2 -19.02 26.56 -1.40
N GLN A 3 -18.17 27.51 -1.00
CA GLN A 3 -17.94 28.71 -1.79
C GLN A 3 -17.46 28.31 -3.20
N PRO A 4 -17.85 29.04 -4.26
CA PRO A 4 -17.35 28.81 -5.61
C PRO A 4 -15.83 28.99 -5.62
N ARG A 5 -15.11 27.95 -6.05
CA ARG A 5 -13.65 28.02 -6.21
C ARG A 5 -13.33 28.87 -7.43
N ALA A 6 -12.42 29.83 -7.28
CA ALA A 6 -11.84 30.54 -8.42
C ALA A 6 -11.12 29.52 -9.34
N THR A 7 -11.18 29.72 -10.65
CA THR A 7 -10.55 28.84 -11.64
C THR A 7 -9.48 29.58 -12.40
N LEU A 8 -8.43 28.85 -12.81
CA LEU A 8 -7.35 29.34 -13.65
C LEU A 8 -7.16 28.32 -14.79
N ARG A 9 -6.93 28.80 -16.01
CA ARG A 9 -6.54 27.95 -17.14
C ARG A 9 -5.02 27.82 -17.20
N GLU A 10 -4.50 26.60 -17.06
CA GLU A 10 -3.08 26.33 -17.31
C GLU A 10 -2.74 26.50 -18.81
N PRO A 11 -1.53 27.00 -19.16
CA PRO A 11 -1.07 27.03 -20.55
C PRO A 11 -1.02 25.63 -21.17
N ALA A 12 -1.46 25.54 -22.43
CA ALA A 12 -1.36 24.30 -23.20
C ALA A 12 0.12 24.01 -23.55
N ARG A 13 0.49 22.73 -23.52
CA ARG A 13 1.82 22.24 -23.88
C ARG A 13 1.75 20.78 -24.30
N ASP A 14 2.68 20.40 -25.15
CA ASP A 14 2.98 18.99 -25.40
C ASP A 14 3.76 18.42 -24.21
N ILE A 15 3.58 17.13 -23.94
CA ILE A 15 4.32 16.39 -22.92
C ILE A 15 4.96 15.16 -23.56
N ASP A 16 6.14 14.78 -23.09
CA ASP A 16 6.88 13.66 -23.65
C ASP A 16 6.22 12.33 -23.26
N ILE A 17 6.05 11.44 -24.24
CA ILE A 17 5.73 10.03 -23.98
C ILE A 17 7.04 9.32 -23.65
N ILE A 18 7.25 9.01 -22.38
CA ILE A 18 8.51 8.44 -21.90
C ILE A 18 8.53 6.91 -21.92
N HIS A 19 7.36 6.28 -22.05
CA HIS A 19 7.23 4.83 -22.07
C HIS A 19 5.89 4.36 -22.65
N THR A 20 5.90 3.18 -23.28
CA THR A 20 4.71 2.47 -23.75
C THR A 20 4.78 1.01 -23.31
N THR A 21 3.67 0.47 -22.80
CA THR A 21 3.60 -0.90 -22.25
C THR A 21 2.30 -1.61 -22.60
N GLU A 22 2.24 -2.93 -22.43
CA GLU A 22 1.00 -3.69 -22.56
C GLU A 22 0.10 -3.45 -21.34
N LEU A 23 0.65 -3.63 -20.14
CA LEU A 23 -0.06 -3.43 -18.88
C LEU A 23 0.68 -2.43 -17.99
N LEU A 24 -0.04 -1.39 -17.58
CA LEU A 24 0.42 -0.42 -16.61
C LEU A 24 -0.29 -0.62 -15.28
N VAL A 25 0.47 -0.83 -14.20
CA VAL A 25 -0.05 -0.87 -12.83
C VAL A 25 0.33 0.44 -12.13
N VAL A 26 -0.66 1.15 -11.61
CA VAL A 26 -0.46 2.46 -10.96
C VAL A 26 -0.61 2.31 -9.45
N GLY A 27 0.51 2.37 -8.73
CA GLY A 27 0.60 2.12 -7.30
C GLY A 27 1.19 0.74 -7.00
N SER A 28 2.17 0.70 -6.09
CA SER A 28 2.92 -0.52 -5.73
C SER A 28 2.69 -0.97 -4.28
N GLY A 29 1.54 -0.63 -3.71
CA GLY A 29 1.07 -1.28 -2.48
C GLY A 29 0.89 -2.80 -2.67
N PRO A 30 0.55 -3.57 -1.62
CA PRO A 30 0.46 -5.02 -1.70
C PRO A 30 -0.43 -5.51 -2.86
N GLY A 31 -1.57 -4.86 -3.11
CA GLY A 31 -2.45 -5.19 -4.23
C GLY A 31 -1.84 -4.90 -5.61
N GLY A 32 -1.15 -3.77 -5.77
CA GLY A 32 -0.50 -3.39 -7.03
C GLY A 32 0.71 -4.26 -7.35
N LEU A 33 1.57 -4.53 -6.36
CA LEU A 33 2.67 -5.49 -6.49
C LEU A 33 2.14 -6.88 -6.86
N ALA A 34 1.11 -7.38 -6.17
CA ALA A 34 0.53 -8.68 -6.47
C ALA A 34 -0.04 -8.75 -7.89
N ALA A 35 -0.76 -7.71 -8.34
CA ALA A 35 -1.29 -7.62 -9.69
C ALA A 35 -0.17 -7.61 -10.76
N ALA A 36 0.88 -6.82 -10.53
CA ALA A 36 2.02 -6.73 -11.44
C ALA A 36 2.76 -8.06 -11.56
N LEU A 37 3.04 -8.71 -10.43
CA LEU A 37 3.69 -10.03 -10.38
C LEU A 37 2.87 -11.11 -11.05
N ALA A 38 1.56 -11.16 -10.79
CA ALA A 38 0.66 -12.12 -11.43
C ALA A 38 0.65 -11.94 -12.95
N ALA A 39 0.53 -10.70 -13.44
CA ALA A 39 0.51 -10.40 -14.86
C ALA A 39 1.84 -10.69 -15.56
N ALA A 40 2.96 -10.31 -14.96
CA ALA A 40 4.29 -10.58 -15.51
C ALA A 40 4.56 -12.09 -15.61
N ARG A 41 4.18 -12.86 -14.58
CA ARG A 41 4.28 -14.33 -14.59
C ARG A 41 3.34 -15.00 -15.59
N ALA A 42 2.27 -14.32 -16.00
CA ALA A 42 1.40 -14.74 -17.09
C ALA A 42 1.96 -14.39 -18.49
N GLY A 43 3.14 -13.75 -18.56
CA GLY A 43 3.82 -13.42 -19.80
C GLY A 43 3.48 -12.05 -20.40
N VAL A 44 2.84 -11.16 -19.63
CA VAL A 44 2.51 -9.80 -20.06
C VAL A 44 3.69 -8.86 -19.82
N GLN A 45 3.97 -7.93 -20.73
CA GLN A 45 4.89 -6.82 -20.46
C GLN A 45 4.24 -5.85 -19.47
N VAL A 46 4.80 -5.78 -18.26
CA VAL A 46 4.25 -4.95 -17.18
C VAL A 46 5.17 -3.78 -16.86
N THR A 47 4.57 -2.61 -16.73
CA THR A 47 5.19 -1.44 -16.10
C THR A 47 4.51 -1.14 -14.78
N LEU A 48 5.29 -1.01 -13.71
CA LEU A 48 4.81 -0.70 -12.36
C LEU A 48 5.24 0.72 -11.98
N VAL A 49 4.27 1.61 -11.82
CA VAL A 49 4.46 3.02 -11.47
C VAL A 49 4.21 3.23 -9.98
N GLU A 50 5.11 3.95 -9.31
CA GLU A 50 5.02 4.28 -7.89
C GLU A 50 5.40 5.74 -7.63
N ARG A 51 4.62 6.43 -6.80
CA ARG A 51 4.87 7.83 -6.40
C ARG A 51 6.05 7.94 -5.44
N PHE A 52 6.31 6.91 -4.64
CA PHE A 52 7.41 6.84 -3.68
C PHE A 52 8.73 6.38 -4.31
N GLY A 53 9.81 6.47 -3.53
CA GLY A 53 11.15 6.00 -3.91
C GLY A 53 11.43 4.53 -3.62
N CYS A 54 10.39 3.76 -3.28
CA CYS A 54 10.47 2.33 -2.99
C CYS A 54 9.09 1.69 -3.20
N PHE A 55 9.07 0.37 -3.38
CA PHE A 55 7.82 -0.39 -3.49
C PHE A 55 7.20 -0.71 -2.14
N GLY A 56 5.95 -1.19 -2.15
CA GLY A 56 5.24 -1.71 -0.97
C GLY A 56 4.15 -0.79 -0.42
N GLY A 57 4.06 0.45 -0.91
CA GLY A 57 3.05 1.41 -0.48
C GLY A 57 3.06 1.58 1.05
N ASN A 58 1.89 1.55 1.69
CA ASN A 58 1.80 1.78 3.13
C ASN A 58 2.53 0.73 3.99
N LEU A 59 2.76 -0.48 3.48
CA LEU A 59 3.55 -1.50 4.16
C LEU A 59 4.97 -0.97 4.45
N THR A 60 5.58 -0.28 3.47
CA THR A 60 6.95 0.21 3.57
C THR A 60 7.04 1.67 3.99
N VAL A 61 6.18 2.55 3.48
CA VAL A 61 6.33 4.00 3.72
C VAL A 61 5.78 4.49 5.06
N VAL A 62 4.87 3.73 5.67
CA VAL A 62 4.27 4.08 6.98
C VAL A 62 4.23 2.89 7.95
N GLY A 63 4.91 1.78 7.67
CA GLY A 63 5.04 0.67 8.62
C GLY A 63 3.72 -0.06 8.92
N VAL A 64 2.87 -0.29 7.91
CA VAL A 64 1.77 -1.27 8.06
C VAL A 64 2.34 -2.68 7.91
N GLU A 65 3.02 -3.14 8.96
CA GLU A 65 3.91 -4.31 8.94
C GLU A 65 3.17 -5.65 8.92
N GLY A 66 1.83 -5.68 9.00
CA GLY A 66 1.02 -6.89 8.88
C GLY A 66 -0.23 -6.70 8.03
N PHE A 67 -0.38 -7.50 6.96
CA PHE A 67 -1.61 -7.55 6.15
C PHE A 67 -2.39 -8.86 6.29
N ALA A 68 -1.86 -9.82 7.06
CA ALA A 68 -2.44 -11.15 7.27
C ALA A 68 -2.75 -11.46 8.74
N TRP A 69 -3.00 -10.43 9.56
CA TRP A 69 -3.32 -10.52 11.00
C TRP A 69 -4.50 -11.45 11.31
N TYR A 70 -5.38 -11.68 10.33
CA TYR A 70 -6.54 -12.59 10.44
C TYR A 70 -6.18 -14.09 10.41
N ARG A 71 -4.89 -14.44 10.29
CA ARG A 71 -4.46 -15.83 10.14
C ARG A 71 -4.39 -16.55 11.48
N HIS A 72 -5.31 -17.47 11.71
CA HIS A 72 -5.35 -18.35 12.87
C HIS A 72 -5.52 -19.81 12.42
N ALA A 73 -5.56 -20.75 13.37
CA ALA A 73 -5.54 -22.19 13.09
C ALA A 73 -6.67 -22.69 12.16
N GLN A 74 -7.80 -21.97 12.08
CA GLN A 74 -8.94 -22.33 11.25
C GLN A 74 -9.10 -21.43 10.01
N THR A 75 -8.17 -20.50 9.77
CA THR A 75 -8.23 -19.60 8.62
C THR A 75 -8.01 -20.38 7.33
N VAL A 76 -8.89 -20.17 6.37
CA VAL A 76 -8.74 -20.64 4.99
C VAL A 76 -8.41 -19.45 4.11
N GLU A 77 -7.27 -19.48 3.44
CA GLU A 77 -6.79 -18.40 2.59
C GLU A 77 -6.28 -18.94 1.25
N ALA A 78 -6.09 -18.04 0.27
CA ALA A 78 -5.66 -18.42 -1.07
C ALA A 78 -4.14 -18.72 -1.16
N ASP A 79 -3.39 -18.50 -0.08
CA ASP A 79 -1.93 -18.51 0.01
C ASP A 79 -1.27 -17.52 -0.97
N GLY A 80 -1.14 -17.87 -2.25
CA GLY A 80 -0.82 -16.94 -3.34
C GLY A 80 0.37 -15.99 -3.11
N ILE A 81 0.34 -14.83 -3.79
CA ILE A 81 1.44 -13.85 -3.75
C ILE A 81 1.56 -13.18 -2.37
N GLY A 82 0.45 -13.06 -1.62
CA GLY A 82 0.49 -12.56 -0.24
C GLY A 82 1.35 -13.45 0.66
N ARG A 83 1.16 -14.77 0.61
CA ARG A 83 2.01 -15.74 1.31
C ARG A 83 3.47 -15.62 0.87
N GLU A 84 3.69 -15.48 -0.44
CA GLU A 84 5.03 -15.32 -0.99
C GLU A 84 5.75 -14.10 -0.40
N PHE A 85 5.08 -12.96 -0.24
CA PHE A 85 5.67 -11.78 0.41
C PHE A 85 6.21 -12.11 1.81
N GLU A 86 5.41 -12.79 2.64
CA GLU A 86 5.82 -13.19 3.99
C GLU A 86 6.95 -14.21 3.96
N GLU A 87 6.88 -15.23 3.11
CA GLU A 87 7.91 -16.28 3.00
C GLU A 87 9.25 -15.71 2.52
N ARG A 88 9.22 -14.80 1.55
CA ARG A 88 10.41 -14.12 1.04
C ARG A 88 11.00 -13.19 2.09
N ALA A 89 10.15 -12.43 2.79
CA ALA A 89 10.59 -11.59 3.89
C ALA A 89 11.26 -12.41 5.00
N LYS A 90 10.66 -13.53 5.42
CA LYS A 90 11.27 -14.47 6.38
C LYS A 90 12.60 -15.00 5.90
N ALA A 91 12.68 -15.47 4.66
CA ALA A 91 13.91 -16.02 4.08
C ALA A 91 15.04 -14.98 4.03
N MET A 92 14.69 -13.70 3.92
CA MET A 92 15.64 -12.57 3.89
C MET A 92 15.90 -11.96 5.28
N GLY A 93 15.36 -12.54 6.36
CA GLY A 93 15.50 -12.00 7.72
C GLY A 93 14.75 -10.67 7.94
N ALA A 94 13.79 -10.36 7.07
CA ALA A 94 12.97 -9.15 7.06
C ALA A 94 11.55 -9.40 7.59
N ALA A 95 11.37 -10.40 8.45
CA ALA A 95 10.10 -10.66 9.10
C ALA A 95 10.27 -11.37 10.44
N VAL A 96 9.33 -11.14 11.35
CA VAL A 96 9.22 -11.79 12.66
C VAL A 96 7.82 -12.35 12.86
N PRO A 97 7.61 -13.39 13.68
CA PRO A 97 6.28 -13.87 14.00
C PRO A 97 5.41 -12.76 14.59
N GLU A 98 4.18 -12.64 14.11
CA GLU A 98 3.21 -11.66 14.63
C GLU A 98 2.70 -12.12 16.02
N SER A 99 2.44 -11.17 16.90
CA SER A 99 2.19 -11.47 18.32
C SER A 99 0.81 -12.08 18.63
N GLN A 100 -0.19 -11.90 17.77
CA GLN A 100 -1.60 -12.24 18.01
C GLN A 100 -2.16 -13.29 17.04
N SER A 101 -1.38 -13.74 16.07
CA SER A 101 -1.80 -14.55 14.93
C SER A 101 -0.69 -15.52 14.49
N LEU A 102 -0.98 -16.32 13.48
CA LEU A 102 -0.03 -17.22 12.82
C LEU A 102 0.65 -16.56 11.61
N SER A 103 0.50 -15.24 11.45
CA SER A 103 1.15 -14.47 10.40
C SER A 103 2.53 -13.97 10.81
N TYR A 104 3.18 -13.26 9.91
CA TYR A 104 4.46 -12.61 10.16
C TYR A 104 4.33 -11.10 10.00
N GLU A 105 4.89 -10.37 10.96
CA GLU A 105 5.18 -8.94 10.85
C GLU A 105 6.38 -8.79 9.93
N ILE A 106 6.20 -8.02 8.85
CA ILE A 106 7.19 -7.76 7.83
C ILE A 106 7.91 -6.46 8.16
N ASP A 107 9.24 -6.49 8.23
CA ASP A 107 10.07 -5.31 8.42
C ASP A 107 9.90 -4.36 7.22
N SER A 108 9.48 -3.12 7.51
CA SER A 108 9.12 -2.13 6.49
C SER A 108 10.31 -1.67 5.63
N GLU A 109 11.54 -1.70 6.14
CA GLU A 109 12.76 -1.41 5.36
C GLU A 109 13.21 -2.63 4.58
N GLY A 110 13.22 -3.80 5.21
CA GLY A 110 13.59 -5.07 4.62
C GLY A 110 12.65 -5.46 3.47
N PHE A 111 11.36 -5.15 3.56
CA PHE A 111 10.41 -5.42 2.48
C PHE A 111 10.69 -4.63 1.21
N LYS A 112 11.35 -3.46 1.29
CA LYS A 112 11.76 -2.72 0.08
C LYS A 112 12.70 -3.58 -0.76
N LEU A 113 13.64 -4.27 -0.11
CA LEU A 113 14.56 -5.20 -0.77
C LEU A 113 13.85 -6.47 -1.28
N VAL A 114 12.88 -6.99 -0.52
CA VAL A 114 12.05 -8.12 -0.95
C VAL A 114 11.27 -7.76 -2.21
N ALA A 115 10.62 -6.60 -2.22
CA ALA A 115 9.83 -6.12 -3.34
C ALA A 115 10.71 -5.81 -4.57
N ASP A 116 11.88 -5.19 -4.38
CA ASP A 116 12.86 -4.98 -5.45
C ASP A 116 13.27 -6.31 -6.09
N ALA A 117 13.59 -7.32 -5.29
CA ALA A 117 13.97 -8.65 -5.80
C ALA A 117 12.81 -9.30 -6.58
N LEU A 118 11.59 -9.27 -6.05
CA LEU A 118 10.41 -9.82 -6.71
C LEU A 118 10.13 -9.13 -8.06
N VAL A 119 10.21 -7.81 -8.11
CA VAL A 119 10.01 -7.01 -9.33
C VAL A 119 11.07 -7.33 -10.39
N GLN A 120 12.34 -7.41 -9.97
CA GLN A 120 13.46 -7.74 -10.85
C GLN A 120 13.36 -9.16 -11.40
N GLU A 121 13.11 -10.15 -10.54
CA GLU A 121 12.96 -11.56 -10.91
C GLU A 121 11.81 -11.79 -11.91
N ALA A 122 10.71 -11.03 -11.76
CA ALA A 122 9.57 -11.11 -12.67
C ALA A 122 9.76 -10.34 -13.99
N GLY A 123 10.85 -9.58 -14.15
CA GLY A 123 11.11 -8.79 -15.35
C GLY A 123 10.14 -7.61 -15.53
N ILE A 124 9.53 -7.13 -14.44
CA ILE A 124 8.63 -5.96 -14.46
C ILE A 124 9.48 -4.70 -14.69
N HIS A 125 9.02 -3.78 -15.54
CA HIS A 125 9.66 -2.47 -15.72
C HIS A 125 9.27 -1.51 -14.58
N PRO A 126 10.20 -1.12 -13.69
CA PRO A 126 9.87 -0.27 -12.56
C PRO A 126 9.98 1.22 -12.89
N MET A 127 9.02 2.04 -12.42
CA MET A 127 9.07 3.50 -12.52
C MET A 127 8.72 4.15 -11.17
N LEU A 128 9.74 4.37 -10.35
CA LEU A 128 9.64 5.04 -9.05
C LEU A 128 9.62 6.57 -9.19
N HIS A 129 9.21 7.27 -8.13
CA HIS A 129 9.10 8.73 -8.08
C HIS A 129 8.20 9.32 -9.19
N ARG A 130 7.16 8.60 -9.58
CA ARG A 130 6.19 9.01 -10.60
C ARG A 130 4.80 9.10 -9.97
N MET A 131 4.36 10.32 -9.69
CA MET A 131 3.02 10.57 -9.17
C MET A 131 2.02 10.58 -10.31
N PHE A 132 0.95 9.80 -10.21
CA PHE A 132 -0.19 9.88 -11.13
C PHE A 132 -0.88 11.25 -11.04
N VAL A 133 -1.21 11.83 -12.20
CA VAL A 133 -1.88 13.14 -12.31
C VAL A 133 -3.22 13.04 -13.03
N ALA A 134 -3.28 12.38 -14.19
CA ALA A 134 -4.52 12.28 -14.96
C ALA A 134 -4.51 11.04 -15.85
N PRO A 135 -5.67 10.41 -16.11
CA PRO A 135 -5.75 9.38 -17.12
C PRO A 135 -5.69 10.01 -18.52
N ILE A 136 -5.09 9.29 -19.47
CA ILE A 136 -5.21 9.60 -20.89
C ILE A 136 -6.40 8.83 -21.42
N MET A 137 -7.36 9.53 -22.02
CA MET A 137 -8.64 8.96 -22.46
C MET A 137 -8.74 8.97 -23.98
N ASP A 138 -9.19 7.86 -24.56
CA ASP A 138 -9.71 7.78 -25.92
C ASP A 138 -11.18 7.32 -25.86
N GLY A 139 -12.09 8.27 -25.97
CA GLY A 139 -13.51 8.05 -25.69
C GLY A 139 -13.70 7.52 -24.26
N GLY A 140 -14.22 6.29 -24.13
CA GLY A 140 -14.43 5.62 -22.85
C GLY A 140 -13.27 4.71 -22.40
N ALA A 141 -12.18 4.63 -23.17
CA ALA A 141 -11.04 3.77 -22.85
C ALA A 141 -9.88 4.58 -22.25
N ILE A 142 -9.26 4.05 -21.20
CA ILE A 142 -8.00 4.57 -20.66
C ILE A 142 -6.86 4.02 -21.51
N THR A 143 -6.06 4.90 -22.11
CA THR A 143 -4.94 4.55 -23.01
C THR A 143 -3.57 4.88 -22.43
N GLY A 144 -3.54 5.34 -21.18
CA GLY A 144 -2.31 5.68 -20.47
C GLY A 144 -2.58 6.59 -19.28
N ILE A 145 -1.50 7.13 -18.72
CA ILE A 145 -1.55 8.12 -17.65
C ILE A 145 -0.57 9.26 -17.92
N ILE A 146 -0.89 10.42 -17.37
CA ILE A 146 0.04 11.52 -17.15
C ILE A 146 0.60 11.36 -15.74
N VAL A 147 1.93 11.43 -15.63
CA VAL A 147 2.66 11.43 -14.36
C VAL A 147 3.39 12.74 -14.16
N GLU A 148 3.75 13.04 -12.91
CA GLU A 148 4.64 14.14 -12.57
C GLU A 148 5.77 13.66 -11.66
N SER A 149 6.96 14.20 -11.93
CA SER A 149 8.19 13.94 -11.19
C SER A 149 9.03 15.20 -11.15
N LYS A 150 10.27 15.12 -10.67
CA LYS A 150 11.19 16.27 -10.75
C LYS A 150 11.52 16.69 -12.20
N ALA A 151 11.28 15.82 -13.18
CA ALA A 151 11.40 16.14 -14.60
C ALA A 151 10.22 16.98 -15.16
N GLY A 152 9.14 17.13 -14.39
CA GLY A 152 7.90 17.76 -14.85
C GLY A 152 6.85 16.72 -15.24
N ARG A 153 5.90 17.13 -16.10
CA ARG A 153 4.80 16.27 -16.58
C ARG A 153 5.26 15.43 -17.77
N GLU A 154 5.03 14.13 -17.68
CA GLU A 154 5.38 13.11 -18.66
C GLU A 154 4.18 12.18 -18.89
N ALA A 155 4.14 11.46 -20.01
CA ALA A 155 3.09 10.51 -20.34
C ALA A 155 3.62 9.06 -20.42
N ILE A 156 2.82 8.12 -19.94
CA ILE A 156 3.05 6.68 -20.09
C ILE A 156 1.82 6.08 -20.77
N CYS A 157 2.00 5.55 -21.97
CA CYS A 157 0.93 4.92 -22.74
C CYS A 157 0.82 3.42 -22.41
N ALA A 158 -0.40 2.89 -22.40
CA ALA A 158 -0.66 1.50 -22.08
C ALA A 158 -1.89 0.94 -22.81
N GLN A 159 -1.88 -0.36 -23.12
CA GLN A 159 -3.07 -1.02 -23.66
C GLN A 159 -4.10 -1.30 -22.56
N ARG A 160 -3.66 -1.56 -21.33
CA ARG A 160 -4.48 -1.76 -20.13
C ARG A 160 -3.87 -1.06 -18.94
N VAL A 161 -4.72 -0.54 -18.06
CA VAL A 161 -4.32 0.11 -16.81
C VAL A 161 -5.01 -0.56 -15.62
N ILE A 162 -4.24 -0.94 -14.60
CA ILE A 162 -4.75 -1.36 -13.30
C ILE A 162 -4.57 -0.18 -12.34
N ASP A 163 -5.70 0.28 -11.79
CA ASP A 163 -5.71 1.26 -10.71
C ASP A 163 -5.44 0.54 -9.38
N ALA A 164 -4.22 0.72 -8.86
CA ALA A 164 -3.79 0.25 -7.56
C ALA A 164 -3.33 1.42 -6.66
N THR A 165 -3.91 2.61 -6.88
CA THR A 165 -3.53 3.85 -6.19
C THR A 165 -3.89 3.87 -4.70
N GLY A 166 -4.76 2.95 -4.27
CA GLY A 166 -5.34 2.90 -2.93
C GLY A 166 -6.65 3.69 -2.82
N ASP A 167 -6.77 4.81 -3.54
CA ASP A 167 -7.90 5.75 -3.47
C ASP A 167 -8.83 5.73 -4.70
N ALA A 168 -8.58 4.81 -5.64
CA ALA A 168 -9.26 4.73 -6.94
C ALA A 168 -9.11 6.02 -7.77
N ASP A 169 -7.94 6.65 -7.67
CA ASP A 169 -7.63 7.96 -8.27
C ASP A 169 -7.73 7.92 -9.81
N VAL A 170 -7.27 6.83 -10.44
CA VAL A 170 -7.33 6.67 -11.90
C VAL A 170 -8.77 6.47 -12.33
N ALA A 171 -9.49 5.56 -11.67
CA ALA A 171 -10.88 5.25 -11.97
C ALA A 171 -11.78 6.48 -11.79
N TYR A 172 -11.64 7.19 -10.66
CA TYR A 172 -12.40 8.40 -10.36
C TYR A 172 -12.17 9.49 -11.43
N ARG A 173 -10.90 9.78 -11.75
CA ARG A 173 -10.57 10.82 -12.74
C ARG A 173 -10.92 10.42 -14.18
N ALA A 174 -11.07 9.12 -14.46
CA ALA A 174 -11.58 8.61 -15.73
C ALA A 174 -13.11 8.69 -15.84
N GLY A 175 -13.81 9.09 -14.76
CA GLY A 175 -15.27 9.19 -14.72
C GLY A 175 -15.97 7.87 -14.37
N ALA A 176 -15.24 6.86 -13.89
CA ALA A 176 -15.86 5.62 -13.42
C ALA A 176 -16.65 5.86 -12.12
N PRO A 177 -17.74 5.11 -11.88
CA PRO A 177 -18.45 5.19 -10.60
C PRO A 177 -17.54 4.79 -9.43
N THR A 178 -17.41 5.68 -8.46
CA THR A 178 -16.70 5.40 -7.20
C THR A 178 -17.64 5.62 -6.01
N ARG A 179 -17.30 4.99 -4.89
CA ARG A 179 -18.01 5.17 -3.63
C ARG A 179 -17.03 5.63 -2.56
N THR A 180 -17.30 6.79 -1.99
CA THR A 180 -16.59 7.29 -0.81
C THR A 180 -17.47 7.07 0.41
N THR A 181 -16.93 6.42 1.44
CA THR A 181 -17.62 6.27 2.73
C THR A 181 -17.85 7.64 3.35
N PRO A 182 -19.04 7.93 3.91
CA PRO A 182 -19.27 9.18 4.63
C PRO A 182 -18.23 9.40 5.73
N VAL A 183 -17.83 10.65 5.97
CA VAL A 183 -16.73 10.99 6.89
C VAL A 183 -16.99 10.45 8.29
N GLU A 184 -18.23 10.52 8.75
CA GLU A 184 -18.68 10.04 10.06
C GLU A 184 -18.68 8.51 10.20
N GLN A 185 -18.52 7.77 9.10
CA GLN A 185 -18.41 6.31 9.05
C GLN A 185 -17.01 5.85 8.60
N MET A 186 -16.11 6.80 8.31
CA MET A 186 -14.76 6.49 7.84
C MET A 186 -13.89 6.11 9.04
N GLN A 187 -13.12 5.02 8.89
CA GLN A 187 -12.17 4.62 9.92
C GLN A 187 -11.11 5.71 10.10
N ALA A 188 -10.81 6.05 11.36
CA ALA A 188 -9.74 6.99 11.67
C ALA A 188 -8.38 6.43 11.25
N ALA A 189 -7.51 7.30 10.74
CA ALA A 189 -6.14 6.91 10.38
C ALA A 189 -5.31 6.70 11.66
N SER A 190 -4.57 5.58 11.72
CA SER A 190 -3.54 5.35 12.74
C SER A 190 -2.20 5.87 12.25
N VAL A 191 -1.47 6.56 13.12
CA VAL A 191 -0.11 7.03 12.82
C VAL A 191 0.88 6.07 13.46
N MET A 192 1.68 5.42 12.63
CA MET A 192 2.76 4.54 13.08
C MET A 192 4.07 5.33 13.19
N PHE A 193 4.94 4.92 14.11
CA PHE A 193 6.27 5.47 14.26
C PHE A 193 7.24 4.40 14.73
N HIS A 194 8.51 4.50 14.32
CA HIS A 194 9.57 3.58 14.74
C HIS A 194 10.45 4.22 15.82
N LEU A 195 10.70 3.47 16.90
CA LEU A 195 11.71 3.81 17.92
C LEU A 195 12.92 2.89 17.81
N ALA A 196 14.09 3.50 17.64
CA ALA A 196 15.37 2.82 17.67
C ALA A 196 16.14 3.13 18.96
N GLY A 197 17.09 2.26 19.33
CA GLY A 197 17.91 2.44 20.53
C GLY A 197 17.23 2.06 21.85
N VAL A 198 16.12 1.32 21.79
CA VAL A 198 15.40 0.82 22.97
C VAL A 198 16.10 -0.43 23.52
N ASP A 199 16.31 -0.47 24.84
CA ASP A 199 16.67 -1.71 25.53
C ASP A 199 15.45 -2.65 25.55
N LYS A 200 15.39 -3.53 24.56
CA LYS A 200 14.30 -4.50 24.40
C LYS A 200 14.20 -5.45 25.59
N GLN A 201 15.29 -5.77 26.28
CA GLN A 201 15.25 -6.69 27.42
C GLN A 201 14.56 -6.03 28.61
N ALA A 202 14.94 -4.79 28.91
CA ALA A 202 14.31 -3.99 29.96
C ALA A 202 12.84 -3.72 29.65
N PHE A 203 12.52 -3.34 28.40
CA PHE A 203 11.14 -3.11 27.96
C PHE A 203 10.26 -4.35 28.16
N MET A 204 10.70 -5.52 27.66
CA MET A 204 9.95 -6.77 27.82
C MET A 204 9.86 -7.24 29.28
N ALA A 205 10.84 -6.90 30.13
CA ALA A 205 10.74 -7.15 31.56
C ALA A 205 9.64 -6.31 32.21
N GLY A 206 9.52 -5.03 31.83
CA GLY A 206 8.44 -4.15 32.27
C GLY A 206 7.06 -4.66 31.86
N VAL A 207 6.89 -5.02 30.59
CA VAL A 207 5.64 -5.60 30.05
C VAL A 207 5.21 -6.87 30.81
N ARG A 208 6.17 -7.72 31.21
CA ARG A 208 5.87 -8.92 32.01
C ARG A 208 5.51 -8.62 33.47
N GLN A 209 6.01 -7.52 34.02
CA GLN A 209 5.72 -7.09 35.40
C GLN A 209 4.34 -6.45 35.51
N ASP A 210 3.89 -5.78 34.46
CA ASP A 210 2.60 -5.07 34.40
C ASP A 210 1.90 -5.32 33.05
N PRO A 211 1.34 -6.54 32.85
CA PRO A 211 0.70 -6.90 31.59
C PRO A 211 -0.62 -6.13 31.44
N GLN A 212 -0.76 -5.39 30.34
CA GLN A 212 -1.94 -4.60 30.02
C GLN A 212 -2.85 -5.36 29.04
N THR A 213 -4.13 -5.04 29.10
CA THR A 213 -5.18 -5.53 28.18
C THR A 213 -5.84 -4.37 27.46
N TYR A 214 -6.59 -4.64 26.39
CA TYR A 214 -7.33 -3.57 25.69
C TYR A 214 -8.32 -2.82 26.58
N ARG A 215 -8.82 -3.44 27.66
CA ARG A 215 -9.68 -2.76 28.64
C ARG A 215 -8.95 -1.61 29.36
N ASP A 216 -7.64 -1.75 29.54
CA ASP A 216 -6.84 -0.80 30.33
C ASP A 216 -6.49 0.48 29.56
N TRP A 217 -6.72 0.49 28.25
CA TRP A 217 -6.43 1.64 27.37
C TRP A 217 -7.37 2.84 27.55
N GLY A 218 -8.50 2.65 28.26
CA GLY A 218 -9.47 3.71 28.54
C GLY A 218 -9.03 4.62 29.69
N THR A 219 -8.07 5.51 29.47
CA THR A 219 -7.63 6.46 30.51
C THR A 219 -7.99 7.91 30.18
N GLY A 220 -8.94 8.47 30.93
CA GLY A 220 -9.19 9.91 31.11
C GLY A 220 -9.64 10.73 29.90
N GLU A 221 -8.90 10.68 28.80
CA GLU A 221 -9.11 11.46 27.58
C GLU A 221 -9.84 10.68 26.48
N TRP A 222 -9.84 9.34 26.54
CA TRP A 222 -10.47 8.46 25.54
C TRP A 222 -11.32 7.38 26.21
N VAL A 223 -12.52 7.15 25.65
CA VAL A 223 -13.41 6.05 26.04
C VAL A 223 -13.35 5.00 24.93
N ILE A 224 -13.09 3.75 25.31
CA ILE A 224 -13.06 2.62 24.39
C ILE A 224 -14.33 1.80 24.59
N GLU A 225 -15.13 1.68 23.52
CA GLU A 225 -16.23 0.74 23.45
C GLU A 225 -15.76 -0.50 22.67
N THR A 226 -15.66 -1.64 23.36
CA THR A 226 -15.34 -2.94 22.76
C THR A 226 -16.63 -3.77 22.60
N SER A 227 -16.54 -4.89 21.88
CA SER A 227 -17.62 -5.89 21.87
C SER A 227 -17.60 -6.81 23.10
N GLY A 228 -16.65 -6.59 24.02
CA GLY A 228 -16.35 -7.43 25.18
C GLY A 228 -15.48 -8.65 24.86
N LYS A 229 -15.32 -9.03 23.57
CA LYS A 229 -14.49 -10.19 23.17
C LYS A 229 -13.00 -9.89 23.28
N GLU A 230 -12.63 -8.63 23.06
CA GLU A 230 -11.25 -8.17 22.97
C GLU A 230 -10.69 -7.72 24.33
N ASP A 231 -11.55 -7.51 25.33
CA ASP A 231 -11.21 -6.94 26.63
C ASP A 231 -10.05 -7.63 27.35
N ALA A 232 -9.98 -8.95 27.25
CA ALA A 232 -8.98 -9.77 27.92
C ALA A 232 -7.80 -10.12 27.01
N MET A 233 -7.79 -9.64 25.76
CA MET A 233 -6.66 -9.83 24.87
C MET A 233 -5.49 -8.96 25.33
N PHE A 234 -4.30 -9.55 25.29
CA PHE A 234 -3.05 -8.88 25.58
C PHE A 234 -2.83 -7.73 24.59
N SER A 235 -2.38 -6.59 25.11
CA SER A 235 -2.07 -5.41 24.32
C SER A 235 -0.66 -4.89 24.56
#